data_AF-A0A9W6TAY1-F1
#
_entry.id   AF-A0A9W6TAY1-F1
#
_cell.length_a   1.000
_cell.length_b   1.000
_cell.length_c   1.000
_cell.angle_alpha   90.00
_cell.angle_beta   90.00
_cell.angle_gamma   90.00
#
_symmetry.space_group_name_H-M   'P 1'
#
loop_
_entity.id
_entity.type
_entity.pdbx_description
1 polymer ?
#
loop_
_entity_poly.entity_id
_entity_poly.type
_entity_poly.pdbx_seq_one_letter_code
_entity_poly.pdbx_strand_id
1 'polypeptide(L)'
;MYDRACLGLDEKEVEARVARGEPHTVRLKIPEGKTVVKDLLRGYVQFDHSGIDDQVLMKSDGYPTYHLANVVDDHAMHISHVIRGEEWLPSTPKHVILYKALVVNVDRLRWINSRHVRTLFAEDTATDDHKLAVVNDVLPMISSTLEEAGLTSAPAEVIEKFGLDYVWRAMDLMKERVSALPEFGPLCIPFFAEPDLSSSLAQDMKAKYIDETTPELVADVCSNLRDLSDEDFTPVRFRRVLNIWSTSLAYSRCLTPGSYHQEHQSCRKKPEARVEEVRCIEKLMWSSVTLI
;
A
#
# COMPACT_ATOMS: atom_id res chain seq x y z
N MET A 1 -11.07 -29.34 -18.25
CA MET A 1 -11.64 -28.89 -16.96
C MET A 1 -10.54 -29.04 -15.94
N TYR A 2 -10.31 -27.99 -15.15
CA TYR A 2 -9.35 -27.98 -14.06
C TYR A 2 -9.80 -28.95 -12.96
N ASP A 3 -8.86 -29.70 -12.41
CA ASP A 3 -9.10 -30.78 -11.44
C ASP A 3 -9.22 -30.32 -9.99
N ARG A 4 -9.12 -29.01 -9.74
CA ARG A 4 -9.12 -28.40 -8.39
C ARG A 4 -8.01 -28.93 -7.48
N ALA A 5 -6.88 -29.39 -8.03
CA ALA A 5 -5.78 -29.95 -7.25
C ALA A 5 -5.28 -29.02 -6.13
N CYS A 6 -5.31 -27.70 -6.33
CA CYS A 6 -4.85 -26.73 -5.33
C CYS A 6 -5.90 -26.38 -4.26
N LEU A 7 -7.15 -26.85 -4.38
CA LEU A 7 -8.22 -26.49 -3.45
C LEU A 7 -8.08 -27.17 -2.08
N GLY A 8 -7.39 -28.31 -2.03
CA GLY A 8 -7.18 -29.10 -0.80
C GLY A 8 -5.83 -28.89 -0.13
N LEU A 9 -5.04 -27.88 -0.54
CA LEU A 9 -3.76 -27.59 0.08
C LEU A 9 -3.98 -27.00 1.49
N ASP A 10 -3.12 -27.38 2.42
CA ASP A 10 -3.10 -26.81 3.77
C ASP A 10 -2.69 -25.32 3.71
N GLU A 11 -3.28 -24.49 4.58
CA GLU A 11 -3.02 -23.04 4.60
C GLU A 11 -1.52 -22.74 4.80
N LYS A 12 -0.82 -23.49 5.66
CA LYS A 12 0.61 -23.29 5.89
C LYS A 12 1.45 -23.62 4.66
N GLU A 13 1.04 -24.65 3.91
CA GLU A 13 1.71 -25.01 2.67
C GLU A 13 1.48 -23.96 1.58
N VAL A 14 0.27 -23.41 1.49
CA VAL A 14 -0.04 -22.30 0.58
C VAL A 14 0.81 -21.08 0.93
N GLU A 15 0.86 -20.68 2.20
CA GLU A 15 1.68 -19.55 2.66
C GLU A 15 3.16 -19.78 2.37
N ALA A 16 3.68 -20.99 2.61
CA ALA A 16 5.06 -21.32 2.34
C ALA A 16 5.40 -21.25 0.83
N ARG A 17 4.51 -21.72 -0.05
CA ARG A 17 4.68 -21.61 -1.52
C ARG A 17 4.69 -20.16 -1.98
N VAL A 18 3.76 -19.36 -1.48
CA VAL A 18 3.67 -17.93 -1.79
C VAL A 18 4.93 -17.20 -1.30
N ALA A 19 5.40 -17.50 -0.09
CA ALA A 19 6.63 -16.92 0.45
C ALA A 19 7.89 -17.30 -0.35
N ARG A 20 7.89 -18.48 -1.00
CA ARG A 20 8.95 -18.90 -1.93
C ARG A 20 8.87 -18.25 -3.32
N GLY A 21 7.85 -17.43 -3.58
CA GLY A 21 7.65 -16.80 -4.89
C GLY A 21 7.19 -17.78 -5.97
N GLU A 22 6.56 -18.91 -5.61
CA GLU A 22 6.06 -19.86 -6.61
C GLU A 22 4.97 -19.23 -7.49
N PRO A 23 5.08 -19.31 -8.84
CA PRO A 23 4.07 -18.79 -9.75
C PRO A 23 2.70 -19.43 -9.48
N HIS A 24 1.68 -18.60 -9.35
CA HIS A 24 0.32 -19.05 -9.06
C HIS A 24 -0.71 -18.23 -9.84
N THR A 25 -1.94 -18.74 -9.90
CA THR A 25 -3.06 -18.04 -10.56
C THR A 25 -4.22 -17.94 -9.58
N VAL A 26 -5.05 -16.91 -9.72
CA VAL A 26 -6.32 -16.80 -8.99
C VAL A 26 -7.42 -17.34 -9.86
N ARG A 27 -8.24 -18.26 -9.35
CA ARG A 27 -9.35 -18.89 -10.09
C ARG A 27 -10.70 -18.63 -9.44
N LEU A 28 -11.73 -18.50 -10.27
CA LEU A 28 -13.12 -18.46 -9.83
C LEU A 28 -13.55 -19.88 -9.46
N LYS A 29 -13.85 -20.09 -8.18
CA LYS A 29 -14.47 -21.34 -7.73
C LYS A 29 -15.94 -21.35 -8.14
N ILE A 30 -16.28 -22.17 -9.13
CA ILE A 30 -17.68 -22.35 -9.56
C ILE A 30 -18.42 -23.16 -8.48
N PRO A 31 -19.52 -22.65 -7.89
CA PRO A 31 -20.29 -23.38 -6.89
C PRO A 31 -21.08 -24.52 -7.56
N GLU A 32 -21.52 -25.50 -6.78
CA GLU A 32 -22.48 -26.50 -7.27
C GLU A 32 -23.82 -25.84 -7.63
N GLY A 33 -24.58 -26.48 -8.53
CA GLY A 33 -25.93 -26.07 -8.88
C GLY A 33 -26.06 -25.49 -10.29
N LYS A 34 -26.82 -24.40 -10.42
CA LYS A 34 -27.18 -23.82 -11.72
C LYS A 34 -27.33 -22.31 -11.68
N THR A 35 -27.10 -21.66 -12.81
CA THR A 35 -27.34 -20.24 -13.02
C THR A 35 -28.41 -20.08 -14.09
N VAL A 36 -29.46 -19.31 -13.79
CA VAL A 36 -30.49 -18.92 -14.74
C VAL A 36 -30.28 -17.46 -15.09
N VAL A 37 -30.18 -17.16 -16.38
CA VAL A 37 -29.99 -15.81 -16.92
C VAL A 37 -31.19 -15.45 -17.78
N LYS A 38 -31.71 -14.23 -17.59
CA LYS A 38 -32.70 -13.66 -18.51
C LYS A 38 -31.97 -12.89 -19.60
N ASP A 39 -31.74 -13.54 -20.73
CA ASP A 39 -31.22 -12.91 -21.94
C ASP A 39 -32.37 -12.21 -22.69
N LEU A 40 -32.13 -11.00 -23.22
CA LEU A 40 -33.18 -10.22 -23.86
C LEU A 40 -33.61 -10.79 -25.22
N LEU A 41 -32.75 -11.55 -25.91
CA LEU A 41 -33.06 -12.16 -27.20
C LEU A 41 -33.52 -13.61 -27.04
N ARG A 42 -32.89 -14.38 -26.14
CA ARG A 42 -33.12 -15.83 -25.96
C ARG A 42 -34.09 -16.15 -24.82
N GLY A 43 -34.51 -15.16 -24.03
CA GLY A 43 -35.35 -15.36 -22.86
C GLY A 43 -34.57 -16.00 -21.71
N TYR A 44 -35.19 -16.91 -20.96
CA TYR A 44 -34.53 -17.57 -19.83
C TYR A 44 -33.62 -18.70 -20.32
N VAL A 45 -32.32 -18.56 -20.08
CA VAL A 45 -31.30 -19.58 -20.37
C VAL A 45 -30.78 -20.13 -19.04
N GLN A 46 -30.77 -21.45 -18.90
CA GLN A 46 -30.27 -22.15 -17.70
C GLN A 46 -28.94 -22.84 -18.01
N PHE A 47 -27.95 -22.63 -17.16
CA PHE A 47 -26.64 -23.25 -17.23
C PHE A 47 -26.41 -24.11 -15.99
N ASP A 48 -26.08 -25.39 -16.21
CA ASP A 48 -25.63 -26.30 -15.16
C ASP A 48 -24.15 -26.04 -14.85
N HIS A 49 -23.80 -25.92 -13.58
CA HIS A 49 -22.43 -25.63 -13.15
C HIS A 49 -21.47 -26.80 -13.35
N SER A 50 -21.99 -28.04 -13.44
CA SER A 50 -21.18 -29.23 -13.71
C SER A 50 -20.40 -29.18 -15.03
N GLY A 51 -20.87 -28.38 -16.00
CA GLY A 51 -20.19 -28.15 -17.28
C GLY A 51 -19.28 -26.93 -17.31
N ILE A 52 -19.13 -26.18 -16.21
CA ILE A 52 -18.43 -24.90 -16.17
C ILE A 52 -17.12 -25.05 -15.40
N ASP A 53 -16.01 -24.71 -16.07
CA ASP A 53 -14.68 -24.78 -15.47
C ASP A 53 -14.38 -23.62 -14.51
N ASP A 54 -13.49 -23.87 -13.54
CA ASP A 54 -12.95 -22.89 -12.60
C ASP A 54 -12.01 -21.92 -13.33
N GLN A 55 -12.60 -20.84 -13.83
CA GLN A 55 -11.98 -19.86 -14.71
C GLN A 55 -10.81 -19.14 -14.04
N VAL A 56 -9.67 -19.03 -14.71
CA VAL A 56 -8.57 -18.15 -14.29
C VAL A 56 -9.03 -16.69 -14.35
N LEU A 57 -8.91 -16.00 -13.22
CA LEU A 57 -9.22 -14.57 -13.04
C LEU A 57 -7.95 -13.72 -13.09
N MET A 58 -6.87 -14.16 -12.42
CA MET A 58 -5.55 -13.54 -12.48
C MET A 58 -4.53 -14.55 -12.97
N LYS A 59 -3.74 -14.14 -13.97
CA LYS A 59 -2.60 -14.89 -14.49
C LYS A 59 -1.42 -14.80 -13.51
N SER A 60 -0.41 -15.63 -13.73
CA SER A 60 0.82 -15.66 -12.92
C SER A 60 1.71 -14.44 -13.10
N ASP A 61 1.53 -13.70 -14.20
CA ASP A 61 2.18 -12.41 -14.45
C ASP A 61 1.50 -11.24 -13.72
N GLY A 62 0.47 -11.53 -12.92
CA GLY A 62 -0.26 -10.50 -12.16
C GLY A 62 -1.29 -9.73 -12.98
N TYR A 63 -1.52 -10.05 -14.26
CA TYR A 63 -2.55 -9.39 -15.06
C TYR A 63 -3.89 -10.13 -15.01
N PRO A 64 -5.02 -9.39 -15.00
CA PRO A 64 -6.35 -9.98 -15.05
C PRO A 64 -6.62 -10.65 -16.39
N THR A 65 -7.48 -11.66 -16.39
CA THR A 65 -8.07 -12.19 -17.63
C THR A 65 -9.25 -11.32 -18.06
N TYR A 66 -9.67 -11.48 -19.32
CA TYR A 66 -10.87 -10.83 -19.86
C TYR A 66 -12.08 -10.94 -18.93
N HIS A 67 -12.32 -12.10 -18.32
CA HIS A 67 -13.49 -12.30 -17.46
C HIS A 67 -13.48 -11.42 -16.21
N LEU A 68 -12.31 -11.22 -15.60
CA LEU A 68 -12.19 -10.35 -14.44
C LEU A 68 -12.24 -8.89 -14.85
N ALA A 69 -11.43 -8.49 -15.83
CA ALA A 69 -11.37 -7.10 -16.30
C ALA A 69 -12.75 -6.59 -16.75
N ASN A 70 -13.44 -7.36 -17.61
CA ASN A 70 -14.75 -6.95 -18.12
C ASN A 70 -15.80 -6.75 -17.02
N VAL A 71 -15.89 -7.65 -16.02
CA VAL A 71 -16.89 -7.52 -14.94
C VAL A 71 -16.57 -6.34 -14.01
N VAL A 72 -15.28 -6.08 -13.76
CA VAL A 72 -14.85 -4.94 -12.94
C VAL A 72 -15.13 -3.63 -13.66
N ASP A 73 -14.77 -3.53 -14.94
CA ASP A 73 -14.97 -2.33 -15.75
C ASP A 73 -16.45 -2.04 -15.97
N ASP A 74 -17.25 -3.06 -16.31
CA ASP A 74 -18.69 -2.91 -16.49
C ASP A 74 -19.36 -2.37 -15.21
N HIS A 75 -18.92 -2.85 -14.03
CA HIS A 75 -19.40 -2.35 -12.75
C HIS A 75 -18.97 -0.89 -12.51
N ALA A 76 -17.68 -0.59 -12.70
CA ALA A 76 -17.10 0.73 -12.48
C ALA A 76 -17.68 1.80 -13.41
N MET A 77 -17.99 1.43 -14.66
CA MET A 77 -18.59 2.31 -15.67
C MET A 77 -20.13 2.33 -15.62
N HIS A 78 -20.74 1.64 -14.65
CA HIS A 78 -22.19 1.56 -14.49
C HIS A 78 -22.93 1.07 -15.76
N ILE A 79 -22.38 0.06 -16.42
CA ILE A 79 -22.98 -0.54 -17.62
C ILE A 79 -24.33 -1.16 -17.24
N SER A 80 -25.38 -0.69 -17.91
CA SER A 80 -26.76 -1.15 -17.67
C SER A 80 -27.15 -2.36 -18.52
N HIS A 81 -26.62 -2.44 -19.75
CA HIS A 81 -26.95 -3.48 -20.72
C HIS A 81 -25.69 -3.90 -21.48
N VAL A 82 -25.38 -5.20 -21.44
CA VAL A 82 -24.24 -5.79 -22.16
C VAL A 82 -24.75 -6.38 -23.47
N ILE A 83 -24.29 -5.82 -24.60
CA ILE A 83 -24.59 -6.32 -25.95
C ILE A 83 -23.30 -6.96 -26.49
N ARG A 84 -23.37 -8.25 -26.84
CA ARG A 84 -22.21 -9.02 -27.32
C ARG A 84 -22.63 -10.17 -28.23
N GLY A 85 -21.68 -10.70 -28.99
CA GLY A 85 -21.90 -11.86 -29.84
C GLY A 85 -22.25 -13.14 -29.06
N GLU A 86 -22.93 -14.08 -29.72
CA GLU A 86 -23.44 -15.30 -29.09
C GLU A 86 -22.33 -16.26 -28.65
N GLU A 87 -21.13 -16.14 -29.20
CA GLU A 87 -19.94 -16.88 -28.81
C GLU A 87 -19.58 -16.67 -27.33
N TRP A 88 -20.02 -15.55 -26.74
CA TRP A 88 -19.82 -15.23 -25.32
C TRP A 88 -20.92 -15.76 -24.41
N LEU A 89 -22.02 -16.30 -24.95
CA LEU A 89 -23.13 -16.80 -24.16
C LEU A 89 -22.71 -17.85 -23.09
N PRO A 90 -21.82 -18.82 -23.39
CA PRO A 90 -21.33 -19.79 -22.39
C PRO A 90 -20.54 -19.15 -21.23
N SER A 91 -20.05 -17.92 -21.40
CA SER A 91 -19.32 -17.17 -20.36
C SER A 91 -20.24 -16.40 -19.42
N THR A 92 -21.49 -16.17 -19.80
CA THR A 92 -22.49 -15.45 -19.01
C THR A 92 -22.68 -15.99 -17.59
N PRO A 93 -22.84 -17.31 -17.35
CA PRO A 93 -22.95 -17.81 -15.97
C PRO A 93 -21.70 -17.50 -15.14
N LYS A 94 -20.49 -17.56 -15.73
CA LYS A 94 -19.24 -17.20 -15.05
C LYS A 94 -19.26 -15.72 -14.62
N HIS A 95 -19.67 -14.83 -15.53
CA HIS A 95 -19.78 -13.40 -15.23
C HIS A 95 -20.82 -13.12 -14.14
N VAL A 96 -22.00 -13.75 -14.19
CA VAL A 96 -23.03 -13.61 -13.13
C VAL A 96 -22.53 -14.06 -11.77
N ILE A 97 -21.83 -15.20 -11.71
CA ILE A 97 -21.21 -15.68 -10.45
C ILE A 97 -20.14 -14.70 -9.98
N LEU A 98 -19.33 -14.16 -10.91
CA LEU A 98 -18.28 -13.21 -10.59
C LEU A 98 -18.83 -11.88 -10.05
N TYR A 99 -19.90 -11.35 -10.66
CA TYR A 99 -20.64 -10.19 -10.14
C TYR A 99 -21.13 -10.44 -8.70
N LYS A 100 -21.75 -11.60 -8.45
CA LYS A 100 -22.20 -11.97 -7.10
C LYS A 100 -21.04 -12.11 -6.10
N ALA A 101 -19.88 -12.58 -6.56
CA ALA A 101 -18.74 -12.85 -5.69
C ALA A 101 -17.91 -11.61 -5.36
N LEU A 102 -17.69 -10.71 -6.33
CA LEU A 102 -16.76 -9.58 -6.20
C LEU A 102 -17.46 -8.24 -6.01
N VAL A 103 -18.58 -7.98 -6.68
CA VAL A 103 -19.29 -6.69 -6.53
C VAL A 103 -20.04 -6.62 -5.20
N VAL A 104 -20.58 -7.76 -4.73
CA VAL A 104 -21.21 -7.85 -3.40
C VAL A 104 -20.16 -7.89 -2.28
N ASN A 105 -18.93 -8.31 -2.57
CA ASN A 105 -17.83 -8.39 -1.60
C ASN A 105 -16.62 -7.58 -2.08
N VAL A 106 -16.70 -6.26 -1.86
CA VAL A 106 -15.68 -5.28 -2.26
C VAL A 106 -14.32 -5.58 -1.62
N ASP A 107 -14.28 -6.20 -0.43
CA ASP A 107 -13.02 -6.56 0.24
C ASP A 107 -12.21 -7.57 -0.56
N ARG A 108 -12.86 -8.52 -1.24
CA ARG A 108 -12.19 -9.46 -2.15
C ARG A 108 -11.58 -8.76 -3.35
N LEU A 109 -12.30 -7.79 -3.93
CA LEU A 109 -11.80 -7.00 -5.05
C LEU A 109 -10.59 -6.16 -4.62
N ARG A 110 -10.68 -5.49 -3.48
CA ARG A 110 -9.58 -4.73 -2.87
C ARG A 110 -8.37 -5.62 -2.57
N TRP A 111 -8.60 -6.84 -2.08
CA TRP A 111 -7.53 -7.79 -1.84
C TRP A 111 -6.79 -8.17 -3.13
N ILE A 112 -7.51 -8.49 -4.21
CA ILE A 112 -6.90 -8.80 -5.53
C ILE A 112 -6.09 -7.59 -6.04
N ASN A 113 -6.68 -6.40 -6.00
CA ASN A 113 -6.01 -5.18 -6.46
C ASN A 113 -4.74 -4.91 -5.65
N SER A 114 -4.80 -5.05 -4.31
CA SER A 114 -3.62 -4.87 -3.47
C SER A 114 -2.47 -5.83 -3.82
N ARG A 115 -2.78 -7.06 -4.27
CA ARG A 115 -1.75 -8.01 -4.73
C ARG A 115 -1.15 -7.57 -6.05
N HIS A 116 -1.98 -7.13 -6.99
CA HIS A 116 -1.51 -6.59 -8.26
C HIS A 116 -0.58 -5.38 -8.05
N VAL A 117 -0.96 -4.42 -7.19
CA VAL A 117 -0.11 -3.27 -6.87
C VAL A 117 1.24 -3.72 -6.35
N ARG A 118 1.32 -4.65 -5.39
CA ARG A 118 2.60 -5.18 -4.90
C ARG A 118 3.45 -5.80 -6.00
N THR A 119 2.84 -6.53 -6.93
CA THR A 119 3.54 -7.12 -8.07
C THR A 119 4.12 -6.07 -9.01
N LEU A 120 3.44 -4.92 -9.21
CA LEU A 120 3.99 -3.81 -10.01
C LEU A 120 5.30 -3.27 -9.44
N PHE A 121 5.49 -3.33 -8.13
CA PHE A 121 6.69 -2.85 -7.43
C PHE A 121 7.59 -4.00 -6.94
N ALA A 122 7.59 -5.15 -7.61
CA ALA A 122 8.51 -6.24 -7.29
C ALA A 122 9.93 -5.92 -7.78
N GLU A 123 10.96 -6.19 -6.96
CA GLU A 123 12.37 -5.84 -7.25
C GLU A 123 12.84 -6.40 -8.60
N ASP A 124 12.40 -7.62 -8.96
CA ASP A 124 12.75 -8.31 -10.20
C ASP A 124 12.25 -7.59 -11.48
N THR A 125 11.36 -6.61 -11.35
CA THR A 125 10.76 -5.86 -12.46
C THR A 125 11.31 -4.44 -12.62
N ALA A 126 12.21 -3.98 -11.75
CA ALA A 126 12.59 -2.57 -11.61
C ALA A 126 13.58 -2.04 -12.67
N THR A 127 13.41 -2.36 -13.96
CA THR A 127 14.09 -1.63 -15.04
C THR A 127 13.59 -0.20 -15.10
N ASP A 128 14.41 0.74 -15.57
CA ASP A 128 13.98 2.15 -15.64
C ASP A 128 12.76 2.36 -16.56
N ASP A 129 12.65 1.57 -17.62
CA ASP A 129 11.47 1.55 -18.50
C ASP A 129 10.20 1.11 -17.76
N HIS A 130 10.30 0.08 -16.90
CA HIS A 130 9.17 -0.39 -16.10
C HIS A 130 8.79 0.62 -15.02
N LYS A 131 9.78 1.19 -14.32
CA LYS A 131 9.53 2.26 -13.34
C LYS A 131 8.79 3.42 -14.00
N LEU A 132 9.24 3.84 -15.17
CA LEU A 132 8.63 4.92 -15.93
C LEU A 132 7.20 4.58 -16.34
N ALA A 133 6.94 3.34 -16.80
CA ALA A 133 5.60 2.90 -17.15
C ALA A 133 4.64 2.97 -15.96
N VAL A 134 5.00 2.37 -14.82
CA VAL A 134 4.17 2.37 -13.62
C VAL A 134 3.94 3.79 -13.09
N VAL A 135 4.98 4.62 -13.04
CA VAL A 135 4.84 6.01 -12.57
C VAL A 135 3.91 6.79 -13.50
N ASN A 136 3.98 6.59 -14.81
CA ASN A 136 3.08 7.22 -15.78
C ASN A 136 1.64 6.70 -15.68
N ASP A 137 1.42 5.47 -15.21
CA ASP A 137 0.07 4.96 -14.92
C ASP A 137 -0.50 5.54 -13.62
N VAL A 138 0.33 5.73 -12.60
CA VAL A 138 -0.12 6.18 -11.26
C VAL A 138 -0.32 7.68 -11.16
N LEU A 139 0.62 8.49 -11.68
CA LEU A 139 0.60 9.95 -11.51
C LEU A 139 -0.71 10.61 -12.01
N PRO A 140 -1.29 10.23 -13.17
CA PRO A 140 -2.58 10.77 -13.59
C PRO A 140 -3.73 10.46 -12.62
N MET A 141 -3.68 9.32 -11.93
CA MET A 141 -4.70 8.91 -10.97
C MET A 141 -4.68 9.70 -9.66
N ILE A 142 -3.56 10.37 -9.36
CA ILE A 142 -3.37 11.19 -8.16
C ILE A 142 -3.23 12.69 -8.49
N SER A 143 -3.47 13.07 -9.74
CA SER A 143 -3.37 14.44 -10.26
C SER A 143 -4.10 15.47 -9.40
N SER A 144 -5.34 15.18 -8.98
CA SER A 144 -6.10 16.09 -8.11
C SER A 144 -5.42 16.32 -6.76
N THR A 145 -4.81 15.27 -6.20
CA THR A 145 -4.11 15.38 -4.91
C THR A 145 -2.81 16.17 -5.04
N LEU A 146 -2.12 16.04 -6.19
CA LEU A 146 -0.93 16.81 -6.50
C LEU A 146 -1.27 18.31 -6.64
N GLU A 147 -2.35 18.64 -7.35
CA GLU A 147 -2.81 20.02 -7.53
C GLU A 147 -3.22 20.67 -6.20
N GLU A 148 -3.94 19.94 -5.34
CA GLU A 148 -4.28 20.40 -3.98
C GLU A 148 -3.05 20.69 -3.12
N ALA A 149 -1.95 19.96 -3.35
CA ALA A 149 -0.66 20.18 -2.70
C ALA A 149 0.20 21.27 -3.38
N GLY A 150 -0.33 21.97 -4.38
CA GLY A 150 0.39 23.03 -5.11
C GLY A 150 1.45 22.51 -6.10
N LEU A 151 1.36 21.24 -6.49
CA LEU A 151 2.21 20.61 -7.49
C LEU A 151 1.52 20.56 -8.85
N THR A 152 2.32 20.36 -9.90
CA THR A 152 1.82 20.02 -11.23
C THR A 152 1.21 18.62 -11.25
N SER A 153 0.12 18.47 -12.01
CA SER A 153 -0.52 17.17 -12.28
C SER A 153 0.12 16.42 -13.45
N ALA A 154 1.02 17.04 -14.20
CA ALA A 154 1.66 16.43 -15.36
C ALA A 154 2.76 15.43 -14.92
N PRO A 155 2.68 14.14 -15.30
CA PRO A 155 3.66 13.14 -14.90
C PRO A 155 5.11 13.51 -15.22
N ALA A 156 5.35 14.04 -16.42
CA ALA A 156 6.68 14.43 -16.88
C ALA A 156 7.31 15.52 -16.03
N GLU A 157 6.54 16.52 -15.60
CA GLU A 157 7.05 17.63 -14.79
C GLU A 157 7.36 17.20 -13.34
N VAL A 158 6.57 16.28 -12.78
CA VAL A 158 6.86 15.66 -11.48
C VAL A 158 8.16 14.86 -11.55
N ILE A 159 8.35 14.06 -12.60
CA ILE A 159 9.57 13.27 -12.81
C ILE A 159 10.77 14.19 -13.05
N GLU A 160 10.62 15.28 -13.79
CA GLU A 160 11.69 16.27 -14.00
C GLU A 160 12.10 16.94 -12.68
N LYS A 161 11.13 17.28 -11.83
CA LYS A 161 11.37 17.97 -10.56
C LYS A 161 12.03 17.08 -9.50
N PHE A 162 11.57 15.84 -9.35
CA PHE A 162 12.01 14.96 -8.25
C PHE A 162 12.93 13.81 -8.68
N GLY A 163 12.95 13.46 -9.97
CA GLY A 163 13.65 12.30 -10.50
C GLY A 163 12.82 11.02 -10.42
N LEU A 164 12.93 10.18 -11.45
CA LEU A 164 12.17 8.93 -11.58
C LEU A 164 12.39 7.99 -10.39
N ASP A 165 13.64 7.79 -9.97
CA ASP A 165 13.98 6.89 -8.87
C ASP A 165 13.41 7.36 -7.53
N TYR A 166 13.34 8.66 -7.29
CA TYR A 166 12.76 9.20 -6.05
C TYR A 166 11.25 8.97 -6.02
N VAL A 167 10.55 9.33 -7.10
CA VAL A 167 9.10 9.12 -7.24
C VAL A 167 8.74 7.64 -7.10
N TRP A 168 9.51 6.76 -7.77
CA TRP A 168 9.35 5.32 -7.64
C TRP A 168 9.51 4.85 -6.20
N ARG A 169 10.58 5.24 -5.51
CA ARG A 169 10.84 4.81 -4.12
C ARG A 169 9.78 5.31 -3.15
N ALA A 170 9.25 6.51 -3.35
CA ALA A 170 8.14 7.05 -2.55
C ALA A 170 6.87 6.18 -2.68
N MET A 171 6.54 5.74 -3.89
CA MET A 171 5.42 4.83 -4.14
C MET A 171 5.71 3.41 -3.62
N ASP A 172 6.91 2.90 -3.86
CA ASP A 172 7.35 1.57 -3.41
C ASP A 172 7.25 1.43 -1.88
N LEU A 173 7.60 2.48 -1.13
CA LEU A 173 7.47 2.53 0.32
C LEU A 173 6.01 2.44 0.81
N MET A 174 5.06 2.91 0.00
CA MET A 174 3.64 2.95 0.33
C MET A 174 2.83 1.77 -0.23
N LYS A 175 3.42 0.92 -1.10
CA LYS A 175 2.71 -0.16 -1.81
C LYS A 175 1.95 -1.14 -0.90
N GLU A 176 2.45 -1.36 0.31
CA GLU A 176 1.83 -2.27 1.29
C GLU A 176 0.59 -1.68 1.98
N ARG A 177 0.42 -0.35 1.89
CA ARG A 177 -0.66 0.40 2.55
C ARG A 177 -1.81 0.73 1.61
N VAL A 178 -1.67 0.43 0.31
CA VAL A 178 -2.67 0.72 -0.71
C VAL A 178 -3.35 -0.56 -1.21
N SER A 179 -4.64 -0.44 -1.48
CA SER A 179 -5.46 -1.45 -2.14
C SER A 179 -5.86 -1.06 -3.56
N ALA A 180 -5.64 0.20 -3.96
CA ALA A 180 -5.83 0.71 -5.31
C ALA A 180 -4.84 1.85 -5.60
N LEU A 181 -4.49 2.05 -6.88
CA LEU A 181 -3.50 3.07 -7.29
C LEU A 181 -3.87 4.51 -6.88
N PRO A 182 -5.13 4.98 -6.93
CA PRO A 182 -5.47 6.33 -6.46
C PRO A 182 -5.18 6.58 -4.98
N GLU A 183 -5.09 5.53 -4.15
CA GLU A 183 -4.78 5.65 -2.72
C GLU A 183 -3.32 6.07 -2.48
N PHE A 184 -2.46 6.03 -3.49
CA PHE A 184 -1.11 6.60 -3.40
C PHE A 184 -1.13 8.11 -3.15
N GLY A 185 -2.13 8.84 -3.65
CA GLY A 185 -2.18 10.30 -3.55
C GLY A 185 -1.91 10.81 -2.13
N PRO A 186 -2.84 10.64 -1.18
CA PRO A 186 -2.68 11.16 0.18
C PRO A 186 -1.49 10.57 0.93
N LEU A 187 -1.01 9.39 0.54
CA LEU A 187 0.14 8.73 1.17
C LEU A 187 1.47 9.25 0.63
N CYS A 188 1.54 9.66 -0.63
CA CYS A 188 2.78 10.08 -1.28
C CYS A 188 2.99 11.60 -1.28
N ILE A 189 1.96 12.42 -1.10
CA ILE A 189 2.11 13.90 -1.02
C ILE A 189 3.23 14.35 -0.07
N PRO A 190 3.41 13.76 1.13
CA PRO A 190 4.48 14.19 2.05
C PRO A 190 5.91 14.06 1.50
N PHE A 191 6.12 13.31 0.40
CA PHE A 191 7.42 13.24 -0.28
C PHE A 191 7.61 14.34 -1.32
N PHE A 192 6.54 14.98 -1.77
CA PHE A 192 6.58 15.93 -2.89
C PHE A 192 6.27 17.37 -2.48
N ALA A 193 5.57 17.58 -1.36
CA ALA A 193 5.17 18.90 -0.89
C ALA A 193 5.53 19.10 0.58
N GLU A 194 5.82 20.35 0.93
CA GLU A 194 5.98 20.74 2.33
C GLU A 194 4.64 20.60 3.08
N PRO A 195 4.67 20.15 4.34
CA PRO A 195 3.46 19.96 5.12
C PRO A 195 2.83 21.31 5.49
N ASP A 196 1.50 21.40 5.39
CA ASP A 196 0.76 22.56 5.89
C ASP A 196 0.67 22.53 7.42
N LEU A 197 1.59 23.25 8.06
CA LEU A 197 1.66 23.43 9.51
C LEU A 197 0.59 24.40 10.05
N SER A 198 -0.14 25.09 9.19
CA SER A 198 -1.20 26.03 9.59
C SER A 198 -2.55 25.34 9.80
N SER A 199 -2.71 24.12 9.28
CA SER A 199 -3.93 23.32 9.42
C SER A 199 -4.30 23.06 10.89
N SER A 200 -5.60 22.99 11.17
CA SER A 200 -6.10 22.68 12.53
C SER A 200 -5.55 21.36 13.05
N LEU A 201 -5.48 20.34 12.19
CA LEU A 201 -4.88 19.05 12.51
C LEU A 201 -3.40 19.19 12.92
N ALA A 202 -2.61 19.97 12.19
CA ALA A 202 -1.20 20.19 12.53
C ALA A 202 -1.05 20.91 13.87
N GLN A 203 -1.91 21.89 14.17
CA GLN A 203 -1.92 22.58 15.47
C GLN A 203 -2.31 21.64 16.62
N ASP A 204 -3.31 20.76 16.41
CA ASP A 204 -3.71 19.76 17.39
C ASP A 204 -2.60 18.73 17.65
N MET A 205 -1.92 18.27 16.59
CA MET A 205 -0.76 17.37 16.72
C MET A 205 0.41 18.06 17.41
N LYS A 206 0.68 19.33 17.10
CA LYS A 206 1.68 20.13 17.80
C LYS A 206 1.37 20.23 19.28
N ALA A 207 0.14 20.56 19.66
CA ALA A 207 -0.26 20.64 21.07
C ALA A 207 -0.17 19.28 21.81
N LYS A 208 -0.38 18.18 21.09
CA LYS A 208 -0.34 16.82 21.66
C LYS A 208 1.07 16.30 21.87
N TYR A 209 2.01 16.67 20.99
CA TYR A 209 3.31 16.00 20.89
C TYR A 209 4.53 16.92 21.05
N ILE A 210 4.35 18.24 21.01
CA ILE A 210 5.43 19.22 21.17
C ILE A 210 5.33 19.85 22.55
N ASP A 211 6.41 19.70 23.31
CA ASP A 211 6.61 20.33 24.62
C ASP A 211 7.77 21.35 24.59
N GLU A 212 8.07 21.96 25.74
CA GLU A 212 9.13 22.97 25.90
C GLU A 212 10.53 22.44 25.58
N THR A 213 10.75 21.12 25.70
CA THR A 213 12.06 20.48 25.44
C THR A 213 12.24 20.02 24.00
N THR A 214 11.15 19.93 23.25
CA THR A 214 11.13 19.40 21.89
C THR A 214 11.99 20.21 20.90
N PRO A 215 12.02 21.55 20.91
CA PRO A 215 12.85 22.33 19.99
C PRO A 215 14.36 22.06 20.15
N GLU A 216 14.84 21.93 21.38
CA GLU A 216 16.25 21.62 21.66
C GLU A 216 16.61 20.20 21.17
N LEU A 217 15.72 19.23 21.41
CA LEU A 217 15.90 17.86 20.94
C LEU A 217 15.96 17.77 19.42
N VAL A 218 15.09 18.48 18.71
CA VAL A 218 15.09 18.52 17.24
C VAL A 218 16.38 19.17 16.74
N ALA A 219 16.84 20.26 17.36
CA ALA A 219 18.10 20.91 16.99
C ALA A 219 19.31 19.98 17.16
N ASP A 220 19.37 19.21 18.25
CA ASP A 220 20.43 18.24 18.50
C ASP A 220 20.43 17.11 17.46
N VAL A 221 19.26 16.57 17.13
CA VAL A 221 19.12 15.54 16.08
C VAL A 221 19.57 16.10 14.74
N CYS A 222 19.10 17.29 14.37
CA CYS A 222 19.49 17.94 13.12
C CYS A 222 21.00 18.19 13.04
N SER A 223 21.66 18.56 14.15
CA SER A 223 23.12 18.72 14.19
C SER A 223 23.83 17.40 13.91
N ASN A 224 23.43 16.31 14.61
CA ASN A 224 24.05 15.00 14.42
C ASN A 224 23.83 14.43 13.01
N LEU A 225 22.72 14.79 12.36
CA LEU A 225 22.43 14.36 10.99
C LEU A 225 23.20 15.16 9.94
N ARG A 226 23.43 16.45 10.17
CA ARG A 226 24.23 17.31 9.26
C ARG A 226 25.69 16.90 9.15
N ASP A 227 26.21 16.17 10.13
CA ASP A 227 27.58 15.68 10.14
C ASP A 227 27.76 14.40 9.29
N LEU A 228 26.67 13.82 8.76
CA LEU A 228 26.74 12.68 7.85
C LEU A 228 27.07 13.14 6.43
N SER A 229 27.96 12.41 5.76
CA SER A 229 28.16 12.56 4.32
C SER A 229 26.99 11.95 3.53
N ASP A 230 26.83 12.36 2.27
CA ASP A 230 25.80 11.83 1.38
C ASP A 230 25.88 10.30 1.23
N GLU A 231 27.09 9.72 1.20
CA GLU A 231 27.31 8.27 1.13
C GLU A 231 26.85 7.54 2.40
N ASP A 232 26.91 8.23 3.55
CA ASP A 232 26.47 7.69 4.84
C ASP A 232 24.98 7.95 5.11
N PHE A 233 24.28 8.69 4.24
CA PHE A 233 22.84 8.98 4.35
C PHE A 233 21.98 7.79 3.89
N THR A 234 22.15 6.66 4.59
CA THR A 234 21.40 5.42 4.36
C THR A 234 20.44 5.15 5.51
N PRO A 235 19.31 4.45 5.28
CA PRO A 235 18.35 4.14 6.35
C PRO A 235 18.99 3.44 7.56
N VAL A 236 19.98 2.58 7.32
CA VAL A 236 20.70 1.83 8.37
C VAL A 236 21.55 2.77 9.23
N ARG A 237 22.36 3.63 8.61
CA ARG A 237 23.18 4.63 9.30
C ARG A 237 22.31 5.63 10.04
N PHE A 238 21.26 6.15 9.39
CA PHE A 238 20.32 7.09 9.97
C PHE A 238 19.69 6.53 11.25
N ARG A 239 19.16 5.31 11.19
CA ARG A 239 18.58 4.63 12.37
C ARG A 239 19.61 4.39 13.47
N ARG A 240 20.86 4.06 13.11
CA ARG A 240 21.93 3.87 14.08
C ARG A 240 22.28 5.16 14.82
N VAL A 241 22.40 6.28 14.11
CA VAL A 241 22.67 7.61 14.70
C VAL A 241 21.55 7.99 15.67
N LEU A 242 20.29 7.84 15.26
CA LEU A 242 19.14 8.13 16.12
C LEU A 242 19.08 7.24 17.37
N ASN A 243 19.39 5.95 17.24
CA ASN A 243 19.44 5.03 18.38
C ASN A 243 20.57 5.38 19.36
N ILE A 244 21.75 5.75 18.87
CA ILE A 244 22.88 6.16 19.72
C ILE A 244 22.55 7.48 20.43
N TRP A 245 21.97 8.43 19.71
CA TRP A 245 21.55 9.71 20.29
C TRP A 245 20.48 9.51 21.37
N SER A 246 19.43 8.73 21.12
CA SER A 246 18.35 8.50 22.09
C SER A 246 18.84 7.79 23.36
N THR A 247 19.76 6.84 23.23
CA THR A 247 20.38 6.15 24.37
C THR A 247 21.30 7.07 25.18
N SER A 248 22.07 7.95 24.52
CA SER A 248 22.91 8.97 25.17
C SER A 248 22.07 10.03 25.92
N LEU A 249 20.97 10.46 25.31
CA LEU A 249 20.02 11.40 25.92
C LEU A 249 19.34 10.82 27.16
N ALA A 250 18.95 9.54 27.11
CA ALA A 250 18.39 8.83 28.27
C ALA A 250 19.43 8.71 29.41
N TYR A 251 20.69 8.48 29.08
CA TYR A 251 21.78 8.35 30.06
C TYR A 251 22.18 9.68 30.71
N SER A 252 22.31 10.77 29.93
CA SER A 252 22.63 12.10 30.43
C SER A 252 21.55 12.68 31.36
N ARG A 253 20.27 12.44 31.04
CA ARG A 253 19.13 12.82 31.91
C ARG A 253 19.00 11.97 33.18
N CYS A 254 19.63 10.79 33.24
CA CYS A 254 19.76 10.03 34.49
C CYS A 254 20.92 10.54 35.38
N LEU A 255 21.83 11.34 34.83
CA LEU A 255 23.03 11.83 35.51
C LEU A 255 22.91 13.28 36.02
N THR A 256 21.78 13.96 35.79
CA THR A 256 21.56 15.32 36.33
C THR A 256 21.59 15.31 37.87
N PRO A 257 22.48 16.09 38.51
CA PRO A 257 22.77 16.00 39.95
C PRO A 257 21.73 16.71 40.83
N GLY A 258 20.49 16.24 40.82
CA GLY A 258 19.40 16.77 41.64
C GLY A 258 18.58 15.73 42.40
N SER A 259 18.70 14.44 42.09
CA SER A 259 17.89 13.37 42.70
C SER A 259 18.74 12.21 43.23
N TYR A 260 19.89 12.52 43.82
CA TYR A 260 20.83 11.51 44.30
C TYR A 260 20.39 10.78 45.58
N HIS A 261 19.29 11.18 46.22
CA HIS A 261 18.77 10.54 47.44
C HIS A 261 17.23 10.40 47.40
N GLN A 262 16.71 9.38 46.71
CA GLN A 262 15.61 8.51 47.21
C GLN A 262 15.06 7.48 46.18
N GLU A 263 15.41 7.55 44.89
CA GLU A 263 14.73 6.70 43.88
C GLU A 263 15.52 5.49 43.35
N HIS A 264 16.52 5.00 44.09
CA HIS A 264 17.31 3.83 43.64
C HIS A 264 16.52 2.51 43.54
N GLN A 265 15.25 2.46 43.98
CA GLN A 265 14.37 1.29 43.84
C GLN A 265 13.17 1.47 42.89
N SER A 266 12.87 2.71 42.46
CA SER A 266 11.73 3.00 41.56
C SER A 266 12.09 2.84 40.07
N CYS A 267 13.35 3.07 39.72
CA CYS A 267 13.83 3.11 38.33
C CYS A 267 13.88 1.74 37.61
N ARG A 268 13.71 0.61 38.33
CA ARG A 268 13.66 -0.73 37.71
C ARG A 268 12.29 -1.11 37.10
N LYS A 269 11.24 -0.30 37.28
CA LYS A 269 9.86 -0.65 36.87
C LYS A 269 9.20 0.27 35.83
N LYS A 270 9.90 1.22 35.22
CA LYS A 270 9.34 2.03 34.11
C LYS A 270 10.19 2.08 32.81
N PRO A 271 10.69 0.96 32.25
CA PRO A 271 11.23 0.98 30.88
C PRO A 271 10.13 1.12 29.81
N GLU A 272 8.90 0.67 30.09
CA GLU A 272 7.88 0.50 29.04
C GLU A 272 7.18 1.80 28.63
N ALA A 273 6.90 2.71 29.58
CA ALA A 273 6.19 3.96 29.30
C ALA A 273 7.01 5.00 28.51
N ARG A 274 8.35 4.95 28.60
CA ARG A 274 9.26 5.90 27.92
C ARG A 274 9.78 5.39 26.58
N VAL A 275 9.76 4.06 26.37
CA VAL A 275 9.92 3.46 25.04
C VAL A 275 8.72 3.79 24.14
N GLU A 276 7.53 4.00 24.71
CA GLU A 276 6.37 4.50 23.98
C GLU A 276 6.51 5.98 23.55
N GLU A 277 7.10 6.84 24.37
CA GLU A 277 7.43 8.23 23.99
C GLU A 277 8.46 8.28 22.86
N VAL A 278 9.51 7.45 22.92
CA VAL A 278 10.52 7.33 21.84
C VAL A 278 9.92 6.70 20.57
N ARG A 279 9.02 5.72 20.70
CA ARG A 279 8.24 5.19 19.55
C ARG A 279 7.24 6.22 19.01
N CYS A 280 6.74 7.13 19.84
CA CYS A 280 5.93 8.26 19.42
C CYS A 280 6.77 9.26 18.64
N ILE A 281 7.99 9.57 19.10
CA ILE A 281 8.94 10.43 18.38
C ILE A 281 9.42 9.77 17.09
N GLU A 282 9.69 8.45 17.08
CA GLU A 282 9.90 7.71 15.84
C GLU A 282 8.66 7.84 14.95
N LYS A 283 7.44 7.56 15.42
CA LYS A 283 6.21 7.71 14.62
C LYS A 283 5.97 9.15 14.12
N LEU A 284 6.33 10.15 14.92
CA LEU A 284 6.23 11.58 14.59
C LEU A 284 7.28 11.95 13.55
N MET A 285 8.51 11.49 13.70
CA MET A 285 9.54 11.64 12.68
C MET A 285 9.14 10.87 11.41
N TRP A 286 8.58 9.67 11.47
CA TRP A 286 8.06 8.98 10.29
C TRP A 286 6.81 9.65 9.67
N SER A 287 6.10 10.52 10.41
CA SER A 287 5.00 11.36 9.88
C SER A 287 5.42 12.78 9.50
N SER A 288 6.63 13.23 9.89
CA SER A 288 7.12 14.60 9.74
C SER A 288 8.51 14.69 9.08
N VAL A 289 9.13 13.56 8.76
CA VAL A 289 10.29 13.47 7.86
C VAL A 289 9.73 13.53 6.44
N THR A 290 9.29 14.72 6.07
CA THR A 290 9.55 15.25 4.73
C THR A 290 11.07 15.22 4.61
N LEU A 291 11.58 14.27 3.84
CA LEU A 291 12.99 14.21 3.47
C LEU A 291 13.35 15.58 2.86
N ILE A 292 14.20 16.33 3.55
CA ILE A 292 15.06 17.33 2.91
C ILE A 292 16.04 16.59 2.01
#